data_AF-A0A7R9C2F6-F1
#
_entry.id   AF-A0A7R9C2F6-F1
#
_cell.length_a   1.000
_cell.length_b   1.000
_cell.length_c   1.000
_cell.angle_alpha   90.00
_cell.angle_beta   90.00
_cell.angle_gamma   90.00
#
_symmetry.space_group_name_H-M   'P 1'
#
loop_
_entity.id
_entity.type
_entity.pdbx_description
1 polymer ?
#
loop_
_entity_poly.entity_id
_entity_poly.type
_entity_poly.pdbx_seq_one_letter_code
_entity_poly.pdbx_strand_id
1 'polypeptide(L)'
;MGMNLTKTQRAALKTSWPKVKPNATKAGVQAFVKLFDKHPKYKDKFYKLKDIPNEQLPTNKALACHSLMFTRAIETMVENVDDKDMMEEILLRLAYRHIRLDLCDKDLQRVSDLFIDQLDKSEHQIWKQAFHKLNPQIGIFLDSLKREGHHPKYKTKFWRIRDVPSDKLKGNKALHCHSLMFTRAIGAMAENIEDKEMIDEVLQRLAYRHLRLDIDEKDLKVATDIFVKEMGSSGDKVWQAAFDKMNPRIGKYMKDLEKA
;
A
#
# COMPACT_ATOMS: atom_id res chain seq x y z
N MET A 1 -14.15 -16.21 2.63
CA MET A 1 -13.97 -15.64 3.99
C MET A 1 -14.86 -14.41 4.16
N GLY A 2 -15.06 -13.92 5.39
CA GLY A 2 -15.77 -12.66 5.63
C GLY A 2 -15.05 -11.84 6.68
N MET A 3 -14.89 -10.54 6.46
CA MET A 3 -14.46 -9.62 7.52
C MET A 3 -15.42 -9.73 8.70
N ASN A 4 -14.96 -10.25 9.83
CA ASN A 4 -15.78 -10.44 11.02
C ASN A 4 -15.94 -9.16 11.87
N LEU A 5 -15.96 -7.97 11.27
CA LEU A 5 -16.22 -6.71 11.99
C LEU A 5 -17.73 -6.47 12.13
N THR A 6 -18.21 -6.21 13.35
CA THR A 6 -19.63 -5.89 13.59
C THR A 6 -19.97 -4.49 13.04
N LYS A 7 -21.26 -4.21 12.79
CA LYS A 7 -21.71 -2.86 12.37
C LYS A 7 -21.19 -1.77 13.31
N THR A 8 -21.26 -2.00 14.62
CA THR A 8 -20.74 -1.09 15.66
C THR A 8 -19.24 -0.88 15.55
N GLN A 9 -18.44 -1.94 15.34
CA GLN A 9 -16.99 -1.82 15.17
C GLN A 9 -16.62 -1.04 13.92
N ARG A 10 -17.34 -1.27 12.81
CA ARG A 10 -17.13 -0.53 11.57
C ARG A 10 -17.46 0.96 11.71
N ALA A 11 -18.59 1.28 12.33
CA ALA A 11 -18.96 2.66 12.63
C ALA A 11 -17.91 3.33 13.53
N ALA A 12 -17.46 2.64 14.58
CA ALA A 12 -16.43 3.16 15.49
C ALA A 12 -15.09 3.41 14.77
N LEU A 13 -14.68 2.55 13.83
CA LEU A 13 -13.48 2.79 13.02
C LEU A 13 -13.60 4.05 12.16
N LYS A 14 -14.75 4.26 11.52
CA LYS A 14 -15.00 5.48 10.73
C LYS A 14 -14.99 6.74 11.58
N THR A 15 -15.52 6.68 12.80
CA THR A 15 -15.48 7.80 13.76
C THR A 15 -14.08 8.03 14.34
N SER A 16 -13.29 6.97 14.51
CA SER A 16 -11.93 7.04 15.06
C SER A 16 -10.92 7.59 14.05
N TRP A 17 -11.00 7.16 12.78
CA TRP A 17 -9.97 7.48 11.78
C TRP A 17 -9.68 8.98 11.61
N PRO A 18 -10.66 9.91 11.56
CA PRO A 18 -10.38 11.34 11.48
C PRO A 18 -9.53 11.88 12.62
N LYS A 19 -9.55 11.25 13.80
CA LYS A 19 -8.71 11.63 14.96
C LYS A 19 -7.28 11.10 14.82
N VAL A 20 -7.14 9.90 14.25
CA VAL A 20 -5.85 9.22 14.06
C VAL A 20 -5.09 9.77 12.85
N LYS A 21 -5.81 10.05 11.74
CA LYS A 21 -5.26 10.42 10.43
C LYS A 21 -4.20 11.53 10.48
N PRO A 22 -4.40 12.65 11.21
CA PRO A 22 -3.44 13.76 11.20
C PRO A 22 -2.02 13.36 11.63
N ASN A 23 -1.90 12.40 12.55
CA ASN A 23 -0.62 11.94 13.09
C ASN A 23 -0.24 10.54 12.61
N ALA A 24 -1.04 9.91 11.74
CA ALA A 24 -0.91 8.49 11.41
C ALA A 24 0.46 8.16 10.81
N THR A 25 0.98 8.96 9.88
CA THR A 25 2.28 8.69 9.24
C THR A 25 3.43 8.77 10.26
N LYS A 26 3.39 9.76 11.17
CA LYS A 26 4.38 9.88 12.26
C LYS A 26 4.28 8.69 13.21
N ALA A 27 3.07 8.29 13.59
CA ALA A 27 2.81 7.09 14.39
C ALA A 27 3.34 5.82 13.69
N GLY A 28 3.16 5.71 12.38
CA GLY A 28 3.72 4.63 11.56
C GLY A 28 5.24 4.58 11.61
N VAL A 29 5.93 5.70 11.43
CA VAL A 29 7.40 5.77 11.52
C VAL A 29 7.87 5.27 12.88
N GLN A 30 7.28 5.78 13.96
CA GLN A 30 7.63 5.38 15.33
C GLN A 30 7.34 3.91 15.60
N ALA A 31 6.25 3.36 15.05
CA ALA A 31 5.92 1.94 15.17
C ALA A 31 6.99 1.05 14.50
N PHE A 32 7.46 1.42 13.31
CA PHE A 32 8.50 0.67 12.61
C PHE A 32 9.87 0.81 13.27
N VAL A 33 10.24 1.99 13.78
CA VAL A 33 11.48 2.16 14.57
C VAL A 33 11.46 1.22 15.78
N LYS A 34 10.36 1.24 16.56
CA LYS A 34 10.17 0.33 17.71
C LYS A 34 10.16 -1.14 17.30
N LEU A 35 9.66 -1.47 16.10
CA LEU A 35 9.69 -2.83 15.57
C LEU A 35 11.14 -3.28 15.35
N PHE A 36 11.97 -2.42 14.77
CA PHE A 36 13.38 -2.73 14.52
C PHE A 36 14.21 -2.77 15.80
N ASP A 37 13.88 -1.97 16.81
CA ASP A 37 14.53 -2.05 18.13
C ASP A 37 14.19 -3.36 18.86
N LYS A 38 12.90 -3.71 18.93
CA LYS A 38 12.44 -4.91 19.65
C LYS A 38 12.71 -6.21 18.89
N HIS A 39 12.75 -6.13 17.56
CA HIS A 39 12.86 -7.28 16.67
C HIS A 39 13.76 -6.96 15.45
N PRO A 40 15.08 -6.82 15.64
CA PRO A 40 16.02 -6.38 14.60
C PRO A 40 15.92 -7.13 13.27
N LYS A 41 15.64 -8.44 13.31
CA LYS A 41 15.46 -9.31 12.14
C LYS A 41 14.42 -8.83 11.12
N TYR A 42 13.45 -8.00 11.51
CA TYR A 42 12.48 -7.46 10.54
C TYR A 42 13.10 -6.38 9.66
N LYS A 43 14.14 -5.70 10.12
CA LYS A 43 14.83 -4.65 9.37
C LYS A 43 15.54 -5.20 8.14
N ASP A 44 16.03 -6.44 8.21
CA ASP A 44 16.64 -7.16 7.07
C ASP A 44 15.69 -7.32 5.88
N LYS A 45 14.37 -7.27 6.13
CA LYS A 45 13.33 -7.33 5.10
C LYS A 45 13.16 -6.01 4.34
N PHE A 46 13.81 -4.94 4.78
CA PHE A 46 13.77 -3.60 4.20
C PHE A 46 15.14 -3.27 3.57
N TYR A 47 15.34 -3.62 2.31
CA TYR A 47 16.64 -3.49 1.64
C TYR A 47 17.25 -2.07 1.68
N LYS A 48 16.42 -1.01 1.67
CA LYS A 48 16.87 0.39 1.79
C LYS A 48 17.21 0.83 3.21
N LEU A 49 16.79 0.06 4.22
CA LEU A 49 16.88 0.45 5.63
C LEU A 49 17.79 -0.46 6.44
N LYS A 50 18.04 -1.70 5.99
CA LYS A 50 18.76 -2.75 6.75
C LYS A 50 20.11 -2.29 7.32
N ASP A 51 20.85 -1.47 6.56
CA ASP A 51 22.20 -1.01 6.92
C ASP A 51 22.21 0.38 7.60
N ILE A 52 21.04 1.01 7.78
CA ILE A 52 20.93 2.37 8.37
C ILE A 52 20.72 2.29 9.88
N PRO A 53 21.54 2.91 10.75
CA PRO A 53 21.33 2.89 12.20
C PRO A 53 19.93 3.32 12.64
N ASN A 54 19.36 2.70 13.67
CA ASN A 54 17.96 2.91 14.07
C ASN A 54 17.69 4.37 14.49
N GLU A 55 18.69 5.06 15.01
CA GLU A 55 18.65 6.47 15.42
C GLU A 55 18.44 7.43 14.24
N GLN A 56 18.84 7.01 13.03
CA GLN A 56 18.69 7.79 11.80
C GLN A 56 17.39 7.50 11.05
N LEU A 57 16.67 6.43 11.43
CA LEU A 57 15.43 6.03 10.78
C LEU A 57 14.25 7.01 10.94
N PRO A 58 14.06 7.72 12.07
CA PRO A 58 12.93 8.63 12.23
C PRO A 58 12.81 9.74 11.16
N THR A 59 13.93 10.14 10.56
CA THR A 59 13.98 11.16 9.50
C THR A 59 14.23 10.58 8.11
N ASN A 60 14.40 9.26 8.00
CA ASN A 60 14.68 8.60 6.73
C ASN A 60 13.45 8.58 5.81
N LYS A 61 13.60 9.06 4.57
CA LYS A 61 12.50 9.17 3.59
C LYS A 61 11.94 7.83 3.12
N ALA A 62 12.77 6.80 2.99
CA ALA A 62 12.29 5.48 2.63
C ALA A 62 11.38 4.90 3.74
N LEU A 63 11.72 5.12 5.01
CA LEU A 63 10.85 4.73 6.12
C LEU A 63 9.58 5.59 6.20
N ALA A 64 9.71 6.91 6.03
CA ALA A 64 8.57 7.83 5.99
C ALA A 64 7.58 7.45 4.87
N CYS A 65 8.09 7.16 3.67
CA CYS A 65 7.28 6.67 2.55
C CYS A 65 6.62 5.32 2.84
N HIS A 66 7.34 4.37 3.45
CA HIS A 66 6.75 3.10 3.86
C HIS A 66 5.59 3.31 4.84
N SER A 67 5.80 4.16 5.85
CA SER A 67 4.81 4.52 6.86
C SER A 67 3.60 5.24 6.27
N LEU A 68 3.80 6.15 5.31
CA LEU A 68 2.72 6.81 4.57
C LEU A 68 1.88 5.79 3.80
N MET A 69 2.49 4.83 3.10
CA MET A 69 1.71 3.81 2.38
C MET A 69 1.01 2.83 3.32
N PHE A 70 1.58 2.53 4.48
CA PHE A 70 0.95 1.73 5.53
C PHE A 70 -0.32 2.41 6.03
N THR A 71 -0.25 3.70 6.36
CA THR A 71 -1.40 4.46 6.86
C THR A 71 -2.45 4.72 5.78
N ARG A 72 -2.04 4.90 4.52
CA ARG A 72 -2.96 4.95 3.37
C ARG A 72 -3.71 3.64 3.16
N ALA A 73 -3.06 2.49 3.38
CA ALA A 73 -3.75 1.20 3.34
C ALA A 73 -4.81 1.09 4.44
N ILE A 74 -4.49 1.56 5.67
CA ILE A 74 -5.46 1.63 6.77
C ILE A 74 -6.64 2.54 6.39
N GLU A 75 -6.36 3.73 5.86
CA GLU A 75 -7.39 4.66 5.40
C GLU A 75 -8.31 4.03 4.36
N THR A 76 -7.75 3.37 3.35
CA THR A 76 -8.53 2.67 2.33
C THR A 76 -9.40 1.58 2.94
N MET A 77 -8.89 0.84 3.93
CA MET A 77 -9.69 -0.15 4.64
C MET A 77 -10.86 0.48 5.42
N VAL A 78 -10.63 1.60 6.11
CA VAL A 78 -11.69 2.28 6.87
C VAL A 78 -12.79 2.82 5.94
N GLU A 79 -12.41 3.45 4.82
CA GLU A 79 -13.37 3.99 3.85
C GLU A 79 -14.25 2.91 3.22
N ASN A 80 -13.70 1.71 3.01
CA ASN A 80 -14.39 0.61 2.36
C ASN A 80 -14.89 -0.45 3.34
N VAL A 81 -14.86 -0.20 4.65
CA VAL A 81 -15.10 -1.22 5.68
C VAL A 81 -16.49 -1.88 5.58
N ASP A 82 -17.48 -1.20 5.01
CA ASP A 82 -18.84 -1.73 4.78
C ASP A 82 -18.99 -2.49 3.46
N ASP A 83 -18.06 -2.37 2.53
CA ASP A 83 -18.06 -3.07 1.25
C ASP A 83 -17.18 -4.32 1.36
N LYS A 84 -17.84 -5.46 1.57
CA LYS A 84 -17.17 -6.75 1.80
C LYS A 84 -16.25 -7.14 0.65
N ASP A 85 -16.72 -7.01 -0.59
CA ASP A 85 -15.99 -7.46 -1.77
C ASP A 85 -14.78 -6.55 -2.03
N MET A 86 -14.96 -5.24 -1.81
CA MET A 86 -13.88 -4.27 -1.91
C MET A 86 -12.81 -4.53 -0.84
N MET A 87 -13.20 -4.82 0.39
CA MET A 87 -12.26 -5.17 1.44
C MET A 87 -11.52 -6.48 1.20
N GLU A 88 -12.17 -7.48 0.60
CA GLU A 88 -11.51 -8.71 0.18
C GLU A 88 -10.38 -8.41 -0.82
N GLU A 89 -10.65 -7.59 -1.84
CA GLU A 89 -9.63 -7.16 -2.80
C GLU A 89 -8.48 -6.37 -2.15
N ILE A 90 -8.78 -5.50 -1.19
CA ILE A 90 -7.77 -4.73 -0.45
C ILE A 90 -6.85 -5.67 0.34
N LEU A 91 -7.42 -6.57 1.14
CA LEU A 91 -6.67 -7.50 1.98
C LEU A 91 -5.83 -8.48 1.15
N LEU A 92 -6.39 -8.99 0.04
CA LEU A 92 -5.66 -9.86 -0.87
C LEU A 92 -4.48 -9.15 -1.55
N ARG A 93 -4.66 -7.90 -2.00
CA ARG A 93 -3.56 -7.10 -2.54
C ARG A 93 -2.49 -6.79 -1.49
N LEU A 94 -2.89 -6.57 -0.24
CA LEU A 94 -1.94 -6.42 0.86
C LEU A 94 -1.15 -7.71 1.08
N ALA A 95 -1.81 -8.87 1.09
CA ALA A 95 -1.14 -10.17 1.18
C ALA A 95 -0.15 -10.36 0.01
N TYR A 96 -0.54 -10.10 -1.23
CA TYR A 96 0.35 -10.22 -2.39
C TYR A 96 1.57 -9.28 -2.33
N ARG A 97 1.44 -8.12 -1.70
CA ARG A 97 2.58 -7.21 -1.48
C ARG A 97 3.56 -7.75 -0.43
N HIS A 98 3.08 -8.54 0.53
CA HIS A 98 3.86 -9.03 1.66
C HIS A 98 4.32 -10.49 1.52
N ILE A 99 3.78 -11.26 0.56
CA ILE A 99 4.13 -12.68 0.38
C ILE A 99 5.64 -12.92 0.22
N ARG A 100 6.36 -11.98 -0.39
CA ARG A 100 7.82 -12.06 -0.59
C ARG A 100 8.64 -11.92 0.68
N LEU A 101 8.05 -11.34 1.72
CA LEU A 101 8.72 -11.07 2.99
C LEU A 101 8.61 -12.26 3.94
N ASP A 102 7.94 -13.33 3.50
CA ASP A 102 7.65 -14.54 4.26
C ASP A 102 7.10 -14.24 5.66
N LEU A 103 6.13 -13.33 5.70
CA LEU A 103 5.42 -12.92 6.91
C LEU A 103 4.21 -13.81 7.14
N CYS A 104 3.80 -13.94 8.40
CA CYS A 104 2.50 -14.47 8.80
C CYS A 104 1.63 -13.40 9.48
N ASP A 105 0.39 -13.75 9.82
CA ASP A 105 -0.55 -12.90 10.54
C ASP A 105 0.02 -12.35 11.85
N LYS A 106 0.78 -13.16 12.60
CA LYS A 106 1.44 -12.73 13.85
C LYS A 106 2.48 -11.64 13.60
N ASP A 107 3.19 -11.66 12.48
CA ASP A 107 4.14 -10.60 12.13
C ASP A 107 3.42 -9.28 11.85
N LEU A 108 2.29 -9.34 11.14
CA LEU A 108 1.44 -8.18 10.90
C LEU A 108 0.84 -7.65 12.21
N GLN A 109 0.41 -8.55 13.10
CA GLN A 109 -0.14 -8.14 14.40
C GLN A 109 0.88 -7.39 15.25
N ARG A 110 2.15 -7.80 15.25
CA ARG A 110 3.22 -7.10 15.99
C ARG A 110 3.36 -5.64 15.56
N VAL A 111 3.34 -5.35 14.26
CA VAL A 111 3.45 -3.95 13.80
C VAL A 111 2.18 -3.16 14.09
N SER A 112 1.01 -3.81 13.99
CA SER A 112 -0.28 -3.20 14.37
C SER A 112 -0.30 -2.81 15.85
N ASP A 113 0.18 -3.66 16.75
CA ASP A 113 0.24 -3.38 18.19
C ASP A 113 1.17 -2.19 18.47
N LEU A 114 2.35 -2.16 17.84
CA LEU A 114 3.29 -1.03 17.98
C LEU A 114 2.73 0.28 17.42
N PHE A 115 1.92 0.20 16.36
CA PHE A 115 1.20 1.35 15.82
C PHE A 115 0.10 1.84 16.78
N ILE A 116 -0.68 0.92 17.36
CA ILE A 116 -1.70 1.24 18.38
C ILE A 116 -1.05 1.95 19.57
N ASP A 117 0.12 1.50 20.02
CA ASP A 117 0.88 2.12 21.11
C ASP A 117 1.29 3.59 20.82
N GLN A 118 1.18 4.06 19.57
CA GLN A 118 1.46 5.44 19.18
C GLN A 118 0.21 6.31 19.10
N LEU A 119 -0.98 5.72 19.25
CA LEU A 119 -2.26 6.42 19.20
C LEU A 119 -2.66 6.90 20.59
N ASP A 120 -3.61 7.84 20.65
CA ASP A 120 -4.28 8.20 21.88
C ASP A 120 -4.92 6.98 22.55
N LYS A 121 -4.79 6.89 23.88
CA LYS A 121 -5.29 5.73 24.66
C LYS A 121 -6.79 5.47 24.44
N SER A 122 -7.58 6.50 24.15
CA SER A 122 -9.01 6.37 23.85
C SER A 122 -9.28 5.56 22.58
N GLU A 123 -8.34 5.53 21.65
CA GLU A 123 -8.47 4.84 20.36
C GLU A 123 -7.96 3.39 20.42
N HIS A 124 -7.17 3.03 21.44
CA HIS A 124 -6.50 1.72 21.53
C HIS A 124 -7.45 0.54 21.38
N GLN A 125 -8.55 0.56 22.12
CA GLN A 125 -9.47 -0.57 22.19
C GLN A 125 -10.10 -0.87 20.82
N ILE A 126 -10.53 0.17 20.08
CA ILE A 126 -11.18 -0.04 18.78
C ILE A 126 -10.17 -0.54 17.73
N TRP A 127 -8.96 0.02 17.70
CA TRP A 127 -7.93 -0.41 16.74
C TRP A 127 -7.39 -1.80 17.05
N LYS A 128 -7.23 -2.15 18.32
CA LYS A 128 -6.85 -3.51 18.73
C LYS A 128 -7.88 -4.54 18.28
N GLN A 129 -9.17 -4.27 18.52
CA GLN A 129 -10.24 -5.15 18.04
C GLN A 129 -10.28 -5.28 16.51
N ALA A 130 -10.03 -4.19 15.80
CA ALA A 130 -10.01 -4.19 14.34
C ALA A 130 -8.85 -5.02 13.78
N PHE A 131 -7.63 -4.76 14.22
CA PHE A 131 -6.45 -5.49 13.72
C PHE A 131 -6.48 -6.97 14.09
N HIS A 132 -6.94 -7.35 15.29
CA HIS A 132 -7.15 -8.76 15.64
C HIS A 132 -8.11 -9.50 14.71
N LYS A 133 -9.01 -8.79 14.02
CA LYS A 133 -9.95 -9.38 13.06
C LYS A 133 -9.44 -9.31 11.62
N LEU A 134 -8.67 -8.29 11.27
CA LEU A 134 -8.18 -8.07 9.91
C LEU A 134 -6.88 -8.84 9.61
N ASN A 135 -5.92 -8.85 10.54
CA ASN A 135 -4.60 -9.47 10.31
C ASN A 135 -4.69 -10.99 10.00
N PRO A 136 -5.54 -11.78 10.69
CA PRO A 136 -5.73 -13.19 10.32
C PRO A 136 -6.23 -13.40 8.89
N GLN A 137 -7.06 -12.48 8.37
CA GLN A 137 -7.55 -12.57 6.99
C GLN A 137 -6.42 -12.33 5.98
N ILE A 138 -5.49 -11.42 6.27
CA ILE A 138 -4.29 -11.23 5.46
C ILE A 138 -3.42 -12.49 5.50
N GLY A 139 -3.26 -13.11 6.68
CA GLY A 139 -2.53 -14.39 6.83
C GLY A 139 -3.11 -15.51 5.99
N ILE A 140 -4.43 -15.65 6.00
CA ILE A 140 -5.15 -16.61 5.15
C ILE A 140 -4.86 -16.37 3.66
N PHE A 141 -4.89 -15.11 3.20
CA PHE A 141 -4.55 -14.81 1.80
C PHE A 141 -3.08 -15.06 1.49
N LEU A 142 -2.17 -14.78 2.43
CA LEU A 142 -0.75 -15.11 2.28
C LEU A 142 -0.57 -16.61 2.05
N ASP A 143 -1.25 -17.44 2.85
CA ASP A 143 -1.19 -18.90 2.72
C ASP A 143 -1.82 -19.39 1.42
N SER A 144 -2.96 -18.82 1.01
CA SER A 144 -3.59 -19.16 -0.27
C SER A 144 -2.69 -18.84 -1.45
N LEU A 145 -2.16 -17.62 -1.49
CA LEU A 145 -1.23 -17.18 -2.54
C LEU A 145 0.03 -18.05 -2.57
N LYS A 146 0.55 -18.50 -1.41
CA LYS A 146 1.68 -19.43 -1.35
C LYS A 146 1.33 -20.79 -1.98
N ARG A 147 0.15 -21.35 -1.66
CA ARG A 147 -0.33 -22.62 -2.24
C ARG A 147 -0.59 -22.53 -3.74
N GLU A 148 -1.11 -21.40 -4.20
CA GLU A 148 -1.36 -21.12 -5.62
C GLU A 148 -0.08 -20.81 -6.42
N GLY A 149 1.09 -20.81 -5.77
CA GLY A 149 2.35 -20.58 -6.45
C GLY A 149 2.66 -19.11 -6.71
N HIS A 150 2.00 -18.15 -6.04
CA HIS A 150 2.23 -16.70 -6.15
C HIS A 150 3.41 -16.16 -5.32
N HIS A 151 4.19 -17.05 -4.71
CA HIS A 151 5.43 -16.68 -4.04
C HIS A 151 6.53 -16.32 -5.06
N PRO A 152 7.41 -15.32 -4.81
CA PRO A 152 8.48 -14.92 -5.74
C PRO A 152 9.37 -16.06 -6.23
N LYS A 153 9.55 -17.09 -5.39
CA LYS A 153 10.28 -18.33 -5.74
C LYS A 153 9.75 -19.04 -6.99
N TYR A 154 8.49 -18.80 -7.36
CA TYR A 154 7.79 -19.47 -8.46
C TYR A 154 7.54 -18.54 -9.67
N LYS A 155 8.00 -17.28 -9.63
CA LYS A 155 7.88 -16.29 -10.72
C LYS A 155 6.47 -16.11 -11.31
N THR A 156 5.40 -16.46 -10.61
CA THR A 156 4.04 -16.25 -11.14
C THR A 156 3.56 -14.83 -10.90
N LYS A 157 2.90 -14.25 -11.90
CA LYS A 157 2.33 -12.91 -11.83
C LYS A 157 0.92 -12.97 -11.28
N PHE A 158 0.59 -12.04 -10.39
CA PHE A 158 -0.75 -11.93 -9.84
C PHE A 158 -1.56 -10.88 -10.61
N TRP A 159 -2.27 -11.34 -11.62
CA TRP A 159 -3.22 -10.55 -12.39
C TRP A 159 -4.65 -10.82 -11.93
N ARG A 160 -5.41 -9.76 -11.65
CA ARG A 160 -6.83 -9.88 -11.28
C ARG A 160 -7.79 -9.50 -12.41
N ILE A 161 -7.30 -8.76 -13.40
CA ILE A 161 -8.12 -8.14 -14.44
C ILE A 161 -7.65 -8.45 -15.86
N ARG A 162 -6.46 -9.06 -16.03
CA ARG A 162 -5.85 -9.27 -17.36
C ARG A 162 -6.73 -10.13 -18.27
N ASP A 163 -7.26 -11.21 -17.70
CA ASP A 163 -8.02 -12.22 -18.44
C ASP A 163 -9.54 -12.05 -18.22
N VAL A 164 -9.98 -10.91 -17.69
CA VAL A 164 -11.40 -10.58 -17.49
C VAL A 164 -11.95 -9.95 -18.78
N PRO A 165 -13.02 -10.50 -19.38
CA PRO A 165 -13.65 -9.92 -20.56
C PRO A 165 -14.05 -8.45 -20.35
N SER A 166 -13.86 -7.61 -21.37
CA SER A 166 -14.06 -6.16 -21.26
C SER A 166 -15.49 -5.77 -20.86
N ASP A 167 -16.50 -6.52 -21.30
CA ASP A 167 -17.91 -6.35 -20.93
C ASP A 167 -18.17 -6.64 -19.44
N LYS A 168 -17.29 -7.41 -18.79
CA LYS A 168 -17.33 -7.75 -17.36
C LYS A 168 -16.44 -6.88 -16.48
N LEU A 169 -15.71 -5.91 -17.06
CA LEU A 169 -14.90 -4.97 -16.28
C LEU A 169 -15.76 -3.92 -15.57
N LYS A 170 -16.95 -3.61 -16.09
CA LYS A 170 -17.88 -2.68 -15.45
C LYS A 170 -18.34 -3.24 -14.11
N GLY A 171 -18.07 -2.52 -13.02
CA GLY A 171 -18.40 -2.94 -11.65
C GLY A 171 -17.44 -3.97 -11.05
N ASN A 172 -16.37 -4.36 -11.75
CA ASN A 172 -15.38 -5.30 -11.24
C ASN A 172 -14.61 -4.68 -10.04
N LYS A 173 -14.71 -5.32 -8.88
CA LYS A 173 -14.10 -4.85 -7.63
C LYS A 173 -12.57 -4.86 -7.67
N ALA A 174 -11.96 -5.82 -8.37
CA ALA A 174 -10.51 -5.84 -8.53
C ALA A 174 -10.01 -4.66 -9.36
N LEU A 175 -10.71 -4.30 -10.44
CA LEU A 175 -10.42 -3.12 -11.24
C LEU A 175 -10.62 -1.84 -10.42
N HIS A 176 -11.78 -1.70 -9.75
CA HIS A 176 -12.04 -0.55 -8.88
C HIS A 176 -10.96 -0.41 -7.79
N CYS A 177 -10.55 -1.52 -7.17
CA CYS A 177 -9.46 -1.52 -6.21
C CYS A 177 -8.14 -1.05 -6.82
N HIS A 178 -7.84 -1.43 -8.08
CA HIS A 178 -6.65 -0.96 -8.76
C HIS A 178 -6.69 0.55 -8.97
N SER A 179 -7.81 1.06 -9.51
CA SER A 179 -8.03 2.49 -9.73
C SER A 179 -7.92 3.30 -8.45
N LEU A 180 -8.47 2.79 -7.34
CA LEU A 180 -8.33 3.42 -6.03
C LEU A 180 -6.87 3.47 -5.56
N MET A 181 -6.10 2.40 -5.73
CA MET A 181 -4.67 2.41 -5.38
C MET A 181 -3.87 3.39 -6.23
N PHE A 182 -4.24 3.55 -7.51
CA PHE A 182 -3.64 4.51 -8.42
C PHE A 182 -3.90 5.95 -7.95
N THR A 183 -5.15 6.31 -7.67
CA THR A 183 -5.49 7.65 -7.17
C THR A 183 -4.89 7.95 -5.80
N ARG A 184 -4.73 6.96 -4.91
CA ARG A 184 -3.99 7.12 -3.65
C ARG A 184 -2.51 7.39 -3.84
N ALA A 185 -1.87 6.76 -4.81
CA ALA A 185 -0.47 7.03 -5.12
C ALA A 185 -0.28 8.46 -5.65
N ILE A 186 -1.18 8.91 -6.54
CA ILE A 186 -1.20 10.28 -7.04
C ILE A 186 -1.44 11.28 -5.90
N GLY A 187 -2.44 11.04 -5.05
CA GLY A 187 -2.73 11.89 -3.90
C GLY A 187 -1.53 12.01 -2.95
N ALA A 188 -0.85 10.90 -2.66
CA ALA A 188 0.35 10.92 -1.83
C ALA A 188 1.48 11.76 -2.46
N MET A 189 1.63 11.73 -3.79
CA MET A 189 2.60 12.60 -4.47
C MET A 189 2.16 14.07 -4.43
N ALA A 190 0.89 14.36 -4.69
CA ALA A 190 0.37 15.74 -4.68
C ALA A 190 0.53 16.41 -3.30
N GLU A 191 0.28 15.67 -2.22
CA GLU A 191 0.45 16.17 -0.84
C GLU A 191 1.92 16.37 -0.44
N ASN A 192 2.85 15.75 -1.16
CA ASN A 192 4.29 15.82 -0.88
C ASN A 192 5.06 16.42 -2.07
N ILE A 193 4.40 17.24 -2.89
CA ILE A 193 4.93 17.70 -4.19
C ILE A 193 6.23 18.50 -4.06
N GLU A 194 6.45 19.14 -2.91
CA GLU A 194 7.65 19.91 -2.59
C GLU A 194 8.81 19.02 -2.08
N ASP A 195 8.50 17.82 -1.58
CA ASP A 195 9.48 16.88 -1.03
C ASP A 195 9.95 15.91 -2.13
N LYS A 196 10.95 16.35 -2.89
CA LYS A 196 11.49 15.58 -4.05
C LYS A 196 11.93 14.17 -3.67
N GLU A 197 12.53 13.98 -2.50
CA GLU A 197 12.98 12.67 -2.03
C GLU A 197 11.78 11.76 -1.72
N MET A 198 10.73 12.28 -1.09
CA MET A 198 9.48 11.54 -0.89
C MET A 198 8.85 11.15 -2.23
N ILE A 199 8.82 12.05 -3.20
CA ILE A 199 8.34 11.74 -4.56
C ILE A 199 9.15 10.59 -5.16
N ASP A 200 10.48 10.63 -5.07
CA ASP A 200 11.32 9.56 -5.58
C ASP A 200 11.08 8.22 -4.89
N GLU A 201 10.84 8.21 -3.59
CA GLU A 201 10.47 6.99 -2.86
C GLU A 201 9.12 6.42 -3.31
N VAL A 202 8.14 7.26 -3.61
CA VAL A 202 6.86 6.83 -4.17
C VAL A 202 7.05 6.26 -5.58
N LEU A 203 7.77 6.96 -6.46
CA LEU A 203 8.01 6.55 -7.85
C LEU A 203 8.80 5.23 -7.94
N GLN A 204 9.83 5.04 -7.11
CA GLN A 204 10.60 3.78 -7.06
C GLN A 204 9.72 2.59 -6.63
N ARG A 205 8.77 2.81 -5.71
CA ARG A 205 7.80 1.77 -5.31
C ARG A 205 6.80 1.47 -6.42
N LEU A 206 6.39 2.46 -7.20
CA LEU A 206 5.55 2.24 -8.39
C LEU A 206 6.32 1.46 -9.45
N ALA A 207 7.59 1.82 -9.72
CA ALA A 207 8.47 1.11 -10.64
C ALA A 207 8.58 -0.37 -10.28
N TYR A 208 8.93 -0.67 -9.02
CA TYR A 208 9.04 -2.05 -8.53
C TYR A 208 7.73 -2.85 -8.71
N ARG A 209 6.57 -2.21 -8.51
CA ARG A 209 5.27 -2.90 -8.62
C ARG A 209 4.86 -3.19 -10.06
N HIS A 210 5.07 -2.23 -10.96
CA HIS A 210 4.69 -2.36 -12.36
C HIS A 210 5.68 -3.26 -13.12
N LEU A 211 6.97 -3.20 -12.80
CA LEU A 211 7.97 -4.13 -13.35
C LEU A 211 7.60 -5.60 -13.10
N ARG A 212 7.06 -5.92 -11.91
CA ARG A 212 6.60 -7.29 -11.58
C ARG A 212 5.41 -7.78 -12.41
N LEU A 213 4.74 -6.86 -13.08
CA LEU A 213 3.62 -7.14 -13.96
C LEU A 213 4.05 -6.99 -15.42
N ASP A 214 5.35 -6.88 -15.71
CA ASP A 214 5.89 -6.60 -17.05
C ASP A 214 5.20 -5.40 -17.71
N ILE A 215 4.89 -4.39 -16.91
CA ILE A 215 4.38 -3.10 -17.37
C ILE A 215 5.58 -2.18 -17.55
N ASP A 216 5.75 -1.64 -18.74
CA ASP A 216 6.85 -0.75 -19.08
C ASP A 216 6.45 0.74 -19.07
N GLU A 217 7.39 1.62 -19.41
CA GLU A 217 7.16 3.07 -19.49
C GLU A 217 6.10 3.46 -20.53
N LYS A 218 6.02 2.73 -21.64
CA LYS A 218 5.06 3.01 -22.73
C LYS A 218 3.65 2.64 -22.28
N ASP A 219 3.50 1.50 -21.61
CA ASP A 219 2.23 1.08 -21.01
C ASP A 219 1.72 2.11 -19.99
N LEU A 220 2.62 2.61 -19.13
CA LEU A 220 2.29 3.67 -18.18
C LEU A 220 1.83 4.94 -18.90
N LYS A 221 2.52 5.34 -19.97
CA LYS A 221 2.12 6.50 -20.77
C LYS A 221 0.73 6.36 -21.36
N VAL A 222 0.41 5.20 -21.95
CA VAL A 222 -0.94 4.93 -22.48
C VAL A 222 -1.99 5.07 -21.37
N ALA A 223 -1.75 4.46 -20.21
CA ALA A 223 -2.68 4.52 -19.08
C ALA A 223 -2.89 5.95 -18.56
N THR A 224 -1.81 6.74 -18.44
CA THR A 224 -1.90 8.12 -17.94
C THR A 224 -2.54 9.05 -18.96
N ASP A 225 -2.28 8.87 -20.26
CA ASP A 225 -2.91 9.69 -21.31
C ASP A 225 -4.43 9.45 -21.35
N ILE A 226 -4.87 8.19 -21.18
CA ILE A 226 -6.29 7.85 -21.02
C ILE A 226 -6.86 8.51 -19.76
N PHE A 227 -6.17 8.38 -18.62
CA PHE A 227 -6.62 8.99 -17.37
C PHE A 227 -6.80 10.51 -17.48
N VAL A 228 -5.83 11.21 -18.10
CA VAL A 228 -5.92 12.66 -18.35
C VAL A 228 -7.13 13.00 -19.22
N LYS A 229 -7.37 12.24 -20.29
CA LYS A 229 -8.52 12.44 -21.16
C LYS A 229 -9.86 12.28 -20.42
N GLU A 230 -9.97 11.26 -19.56
CA GLU A 230 -11.20 10.98 -18.79
C GLU A 230 -11.47 12.01 -17.67
N MET A 231 -10.45 12.72 -17.18
CA MET A 231 -10.65 13.81 -16.22
C MET A 231 -11.32 15.06 -16.84
N GLY A 232 -11.39 15.16 -18.17
CA GLY A 232 -11.99 16.29 -18.88
C GLY A 232 -11.18 17.60 -18.74
N SER A 233 -11.84 18.74 -18.93
CA SER A 233 -11.21 20.07 -19.03
C SER A 233 -10.58 20.60 -17.73
N SER A 234 -10.74 19.89 -16.61
CA SER A 234 -10.21 20.32 -15.31
C SER A 234 -8.79 19.78 -15.11
N GLY A 235 -7.78 20.57 -15.50
CA GLY A 235 -6.38 20.28 -15.18
C GLY A 235 -5.66 19.34 -16.13
N ASP A 236 -6.21 19.08 -17.33
CA ASP A 236 -5.63 18.23 -18.37
C ASP A 236 -4.15 18.55 -18.65
N LYS A 237 -3.80 19.83 -18.87
CA LYS A 237 -2.43 20.27 -19.16
C LYS A 237 -1.49 20.09 -17.97
N VAL A 238 -1.98 20.35 -16.75
CA VAL A 238 -1.17 20.24 -15.52
C VAL A 238 -0.85 18.77 -15.25
N TRP A 239 -1.87 17.91 -15.32
CA TRP A 239 -1.71 16.48 -15.12
C TRP A 239 -0.91 15.81 -16.23
N GLN A 240 -1.14 16.18 -17.49
CA GLN A 240 -0.32 15.71 -18.61
C GLN A 240 1.15 16.06 -18.38
N ALA A 241 1.46 17.32 -18.07
CA ALA A 241 2.83 17.75 -17.80
C ALA A 241 3.45 17.05 -16.57
N ALA A 242 2.64 16.70 -15.57
CA ALA A 242 3.09 15.92 -14.43
C ALA A 242 3.43 14.47 -14.85
N PHE A 243 2.55 13.79 -15.58
CA PHE A 243 2.78 12.41 -16.04
C PHE A 243 3.94 12.31 -17.02
N ASP A 244 4.10 13.28 -17.93
CA ASP A 244 5.23 13.34 -18.87
C ASP A 244 6.58 13.47 -18.14
N LYS A 245 6.59 14.01 -16.91
CA LYS A 245 7.78 14.05 -16.04
C LYS A 245 7.93 12.80 -15.17
N MET A 246 6.83 12.21 -14.71
CA MET A 246 6.84 11.06 -13.81
C MET A 246 7.12 9.74 -14.52
N ASN A 247 6.49 9.48 -15.66
CA ASN A 247 6.60 8.20 -16.36
C ASN A 247 8.05 7.86 -16.74
N PRO A 248 8.86 8.79 -17.31
CA PRO A 248 10.27 8.49 -17.60
C PRO A 248 11.10 8.19 -16.35
N ARG A 249 10.80 8.83 -15.21
CA ARG A 249 11.48 8.53 -13.93
C ARG A 249 11.14 7.13 -13.45
N ILE A 250 9.86 6.73 -13.53
CA ILE A 250 9.43 5.37 -13.21
C ILE A 250 10.12 4.36 -14.14
N GLY A 251 10.15 4.62 -15.45
CA GLY A 251 10.82 3.79 -16.44
C GLY A 251 12.33 3.64 -16.18
N LYS A 252 13.00 4.73 -15.76
CA LYS A 252 14.40 4.68 -15.32
C LYS A 252 14.56 3.75 -14.11
N TYR A 253 13.74 3.90 -13.08
CA TYR A 253 13.80 3.06 -11.89
C TYR A 253 13.53 1.57 -12.17
N MET A 254 12.65 1.26 -13.13
CA MET A 254 12.45 -0.12 -13.59
C MET A 254 13.74 -0.70 -14.18
N LYS A 255 14.40 0.03 -15.09
CA LYS A 255 15.67 -0.38 -15.71
C LYS A 255 16.79 -0.54 -14.69
N ASP A 256 16.83 0.31 -13.66
CA ASP A 256 17.82 0.20 -12.58
C ASP A 256 17.57 -1.05 -11.71
N LEU A 257 16.30 -1.41 -11.47
CA LEU A 257 15.93 -2.62 -10.74
C LEU A 257 16.21 -3.92 -11.52
N GLU A 258 16.18 -3.91 -12.84
CA GLU A 258 16.52 -5.08 -13.67
C GLU A 258 18.02 -5.39 -13.67
N LYS A 259 18.86 -4.39 -13.37
CA LYS A 259 20.33 -4.52 -13.32
C LYS A 259 20.86 -4.93 -11.95
N ALA A 260 20.03 -4.90 -10.91
CA ALA A 260 20.40 -5.11 -9.50
C ALA A 260 20.02 -6.52 -9.01
#